data_AF-A0A499UF70-F1
#
_entry.id   AF-A0A499UF70-F1
#
_cell.length_a   1.000
_cell.length_b   1.000
_cell.length_c   1.000
_cell.angle_alpha   90.00
_cell.angle_beta   90.00
_cell.angle_gamma   90.00
#
_symmetry.space_group_name_H-M   'P 1'
#
loop_
_entity.id
_entity.type
_entity.pdbx_description
1 polymer ?
#
loop_
_entity_poly.entity_id
_entity_poly.type
_entity_poly.pdbx_seq_one_letter_code
_entity_poly.pdbx_strand_id
1 'polypeptide(L)'
;MISSTLIKSIQDVMRQDQGVDGDAQRLSQLVWMIFLKILDDTEQELELMTDGYVPAIPAQYQWRAWAGDEEGLTGEGLNDFVNNDLFPALRKLSGGTNPRTLIVREAFEDSYNYMKSGTLLRQVINKINSIDFTVRADRHQFNDLYEKLLKDLQGAGNSGEYYTPRALTQFIVEMVNPQLGETVLDPACGTGGFLANTIDHLRGQVKTPMTKRSCRPRCAASRRSSCRTCSALPT
;
A
#
# COMPACT_ATOMS: atom_id res chain seq x y z
N MET A 1 -17.33 -10.43 0.06
CA MET A 1 -16.84 -11.55 0.91
C MET A 1 -15.58 -12.09 0.28
N ILE A 2 -14.47 -11.41 0.53
CA ILE A 2 -13.16 -11.88 0.09
C ILE A 2 -12.79 -13.03 1.02
N SER A 3 -13.14 -14.25 0.59
CA SER A 3 -12.79 -15.43 1.35
C SER A 3 -11.27 -15.56 1.42
N SER A 4 -10.74 -16.02 2.55
CA SER A 4 -9.35 -16.51 2.68
C SER A 4 -8.90 -17.42 1.51
N THR A 5 -9.86 -18.01 0.79
CA THR A 5 -9.70 -18.74 -0.47
C THR A 5 -9.05 -17.92 -1.60
N LEU A 6 -9.33 -16.62 -1.73
CA LEU A 6 -8.80 -15.79 -2.83
C LEU A 6 -7.29 -15.60 -2.67
N ILE A 7 -6.84 -15.23 -1.48
CA ILE A 7 -5.41 -15.03 -1.22
C ILE A 7 -4.64 -16.35 -1.30
N LYS A 8 -5.20 -17.45 -0.77
CA LYS A 8 -4.62 -18.78 -0.98
C LYS A 8 -4.50 -19.11 -2.46
N SER A 9 -5.55 -18.84 -3.25
CA SER A 9 -5.52 -19.04 -4.70
C SER A 9 -4.46 -18.19 -5.39
N ILE A 10 -4.25 -16.95 -4.95
CA ILE A 10 -3.16 -16.09 -5.46
C ILE A 10 -1.81 -16.70 -5.09
N GLN A 11 -1.60 -17.10 -3.84
CA GLN A 11 -0.36 -17.76 -3.40
C GLN A 11 -0.09 -19.05 -4.17
N ASP A 12 -1.13 -19.84 -4.48
CA ASP A 12 -1.02 -21.07 -5.25
C ASP A 12 -0.59 -20.83 -6.70
N VAL A 13 -1.04 -19.74 -7.31
CA VAL A 13 -0.53 -19.31 -8.63
C VAL A 13 0.94 -18.92 -8.51
N MET A 14 1.29 -18.13 -7.49
CA MET A 14 2.67 -17.66 -7.31
C MET A 14 3.66 -18.77 -6.95
N ARG A 15 3.19 -19.88 -6.35
CA ARG A 15 4.01 -21.09 -6.10
C ARG A 15 4.45 -21.79 -7.37
N GLN A 16 3.78 -21.56 -8.49
CA GLN A 16 4.15 -22.13 -9.78
C GLN A 16 5.25 -21.32 -10.49
N ASP A 17 5.49 -20.08 -10.04
CA ASP A 17 6.48 -19.20 -10.67
C ASP A 17 7.90 -19.48 -10.13
N GLN A 18 8.81 -19.81 -11.04
CA GLN A 18 10.21 -20.14 -10.74
C GLN A 18 11.05 -18.93 -10.28
N GLY A 19 10.53 -17.71 -10.46
CA GLY A 19 11.17 -16.49 -10.05
C GLY A 19 10.92 -16.11 -8.58
N VAL A 20 9.90 -16.70 -7.95
CA VAL A 20 9.48 -16.34 -6.59
C VAL A 20 9.78 -17.48 -5.61
N ASP A 21 10.83 -17.27 -4.81
CA ASP A 21 11.29 -18.19 -3.78
C ASP A 21 10.86 -17.75 -2.37
N GLY A 22 10.25 -18.70 -1.65
CA GLY A 22 9.73 -18.48 -0.31
C GLY A 22 8.54 -17.51 -0.22
N ASP A 23 7.96 -17.44 0.98
CA ASP A 23 6.78 -16.61 1.22
C ASP A 23 7.10 -15.12 1.27
N ALA A 24 8.33 -14.75 1.64
CA ALA A 24 8.77 -13.34 1.69
C ALA A 24 8.74 -12.69 0.31
N GLN A 25 9.25 -13.36 -0.73
CA GLN A 25 9.17 -12.84 -2.08
C GLN A 25 7.72 -12.83 -2.58
N ARG A 26 6.91 -13.87 -2.30
CA ARG A 26 5.47 -13.86 -2.63
C ARG A 26 4.77 -12.67 -2.02
N LEU A 27 5.02 -12.37 -0.74
CA LEU A 27 4.44 -11.19 -0.11
C LEU A 27 4.91 -9.91 -0.81
N SER A 28 6.23 -9.76 -1.05
CA SER A 28 6.76 -8.55 -1.72
C SER A 28 6.06 -8.25 -3.04
N GLN A 29 5.74 -9.30 -3.81
CA GLN A 29 5.06 -9.17 -5.09
C GLN A 29 3.60 -8.74 -4.91
N LEU A 30 2.90 -9.28 -3.92
CA LEU A 30 1.55 -8.84 -3.59
C LEU A 30 1.50 -7.40 -3.10
N VAL A 31 2.48 -6.97 -2.29
CA VAL A 31 2.50 -5.62 -1.74
C VAL A 31 2.51 -4.56 -2.83
N TRP A 32 3.41 -4.65 -3.81
CA TRP A 32 3.49 -3.61 -4.84
C TRP A 32 2.28 -3.63 -5.78
N MET A 33 1.77 -4.81 -6.15
CA MET A 33 0.59 -4.92 -7.02
C MET A 33 -0.64 -4.33 -6.34
N ILE A 34 -0.87 -4.70 -5.08
CA ILE A 34 -2.03 -4.22 -4.34
C ILE A 34 -1.91 -2.74 -4.01
N PHE A 35 -0.69 -2.27 -3.73
CA PHE A 35 -0.43 -0.84 -3.57
C PHE A 35 -0.89 -0.04 -4.81
N LEU A 36 -0.52 -0.48 -6.02
CA LEU A 36 -0.95 0.19 -7.25
C LEU A 36 -2.47 0.12 -7.48
N LYS A 37 -3.09 -1.03 -7.18
CA LYS A 37 -4.55 -1.18 -7.26
C LYS A 37 -5.28 -0.23 -6.30
N ILE A 38 -4.89 -0.22 -5.03
CA ILE A 38 -5.50 0.65 -4.00
C ILE A 38 -5.29 2.12 -4.35
N LEU A 39 -4.08 2.48 -4.83
CA LEU A 39 -3.80 3.82 -5.29
C LEU A 39 -4.80 4.22 -6.37
N ASP A 40 -4.89 3.43 -7.44
CA ASP A 40 -5.75 3.73 -8.59
C ASP A 40 -7.24 3.81 -8.21
N ASP A 41 -7.76 2.88 -7.41
CA ASP A 41 -9.15 2.91 -6.94
C ASP A 41 -9.44 4.18 -6.11
N THR A 42 -8.49 4.58 -5.27
CA THR A 42 -8.60 5.80 -4.48
C THR A 42 -8.53 7.04 -5.38
N GLU A 43 -7.68 7.04 -6.41
CA GLU A 43 -7.56 8.16 -7.34
C GLU A 43 -8.82 8.29 -8.21
N GLN A 44 -9.43 7.19 -8.65
CA GLN A 44 -10.73 7.19 -9.34
C GLN A 44 -11.82 7.87 -8.50
N GLU A 45 -11.92 7.53 -7.22
CA GLU A 45 -12.89 8.17 -6.31
C GLU A 45 -12.61 9.68 -6.16
N LEU A 46 -11.34 10.07 -6.07
CA LEU A 46 -10.95 11.47 -5.93
C LEU A 46 -11.16 12.29 -7.20
N GLU A 47 -10.92 11.71 -8.37
CA GLU A 47 -11.22 12.30 -9.68
C GLU A 47 -12.71 12.63 -9.81
N LEU A 48 -13.59 11.79 -9.25
CA LEU A 48 -15.04 12.02 -9.23
C LEU A 48 -15.48 13.08 -8.21
N MET A 49 -14.78 13.18 -7.07
CA MET A 49 -15.18 14.06 -5.96
C MET A 49 -14.49 15.43 -5.98
N THR A 50 -13.40 15.59 -6.74
CA THR A 50 -12.55 16.79 -6.70
C THR A 50 -12.27 17.30 -8.11
N ASP A 51 -12.86 18.46 -8.43
CA ASP A 51 -12.58 19.16 -9.69
C ASP A 51 -11.09 19.49 -9.84
N GLY A 52 -10.52 19.15 -10.99
CA GLY A 52 -9.11 19.42 -11.30
C GLY A 52 -8.11 18.54 -10.54
N TYR A 53 -8.54 17.38 -10.03
CA TYR A 53 -7.63 16.42 -9.42
C TYR A 53 -6.55 15.96 -10.41
N VAL A 54 -5.29 15.93 -9.96
CA VAL A 54 -4.14 15.46 -10.75
C VAL A 54 -3.66 14.13 -10.16
N PRO A 55 -3.68 13.03 -10.93
CA PRO A 55 -3.21 11.72 -10.49
C PRO A 55 -1.75 11.72 -10.03
N ALA A 56 -1.40 10.80 -9.14
CA ALA A 56 -0.07 10.66 -8.58
C ALA A 56 0.94 10.12 -9.59
N ILE A 57 0.46 9.33 -10.54
CA ILE A 57 1.26 8.68 -11.58
C ILE A 57 0.69 8.94 -12.98
N PRO A 58 1.53 8.95 -14.04
CA PRO A 58 1.09 9.11 -15.41
C PRO A 58 0.06 8.06 -15.83
N ALA A 59 -0.86 8.45 -16.72
CA ALA A 59 -2.01 7.64 -17.14
C ALA A 59 -1.64 6.24 -17.62
N GLN A 60 -0.55 6.09 -18.39
CA GLN A 60 -0.10 4.79 -18.90
C GLN A 60 0.36 3.81 -17.81
N TYR A 61 0.70 4.30 -16.62
CA TYR A 61 1.17 3.49 -15.50
C TYR A 61 0.08 3.25 -14.43
N GLN A 62 -1.09 3.89 -14.59
CA GLN A 62 -2.24 3.66 -13.73
C GLN A 62 -2.74 2.23 -13.88
N TRP A 63 -3.16 1.61 -12.77
CA TRP A 63 -3.59 0.21 -12.76
C TRP A 63 -4.66 -0.07 -13.81
N ARG A 64 -5.69 0.78 -13.90
CA ARG A 64 -6.75 0.68 -14.92
C ARG A 64 -6.25 0.63 -16.37
N ALA A 65 -5.08 1.19 -16.68
CA ALA A 65 -4.57 1.30 -18.06
C ALA A 65 -3.92 0.01 -18.58
N TRP A 66 -3.25 -0.77 -17.72
CA TRP A 66 -2.50 -1.96 -18.14
C TRP A 66 -2.96 -3.25 -17.46
N ALA A 67 -3.54 -3.14 -16.27
CA ALA A 67 -4.00 -4.26 -15.46
C ALA A 67 -5.53 -4.41 -15.48
N GLY A 68 -6.29 -3.39 -15.86
CA GLY A 68 -7.77 -3.39 -15.77
C GLY A 68 -8.47 -4.37 -16.73
N ASP A 69 -7.90 -4.64 -17.90
CA ASP A 69 -8.43 -5.60 -18.86
C ASP A 69 -7.98 -7.03 -18.51
N GLU A 70 -8.95 -7.95 -18.36
CA GLU A 70 -8.69 -9.37 -18.05
C GLU A 70 -7.91 -10.08 -19.17
N GLU A 71 -8.13 -9.67 -20.42
CA GLU A 71 -7.45 -10.20 -21.62
C GLU A 71 -6.31 -9.28 -22.09
N GLY A 72 -5.92 -8.31 -21.26
CA GLY A 72 -4.86 -7.35 -21.56
C GLY A 72 -3.45 -7.96 -21.60
N LEU A 73 -2.44 -7.09 -21.52
CA LEU A 73 -1.02 -7.45 -21.66
C LEU A 73 -0.64 -8.68 -20.82
N THR A 74 0.00 -9.69 -21.43
CA THR A 74 0.35 -10.97 -20.78
C THR A 74 1.68 -11.51 -21.31
N GLY A 75 2.15 -12.63 -20.75
CA GLY A 75 3.38 -13.29 -21.18
C GLY A 75 4.62 -12.39 -21.08
N GLU A 76 5.57 -12.56 -21.99
CA GLU A 76 6.82 -11.80 -21.99
C GLU A 76 6.59 -10.28 -22.06
N GLY A 77 5.62 -9.83 -22.87
CA GLY A 77 5.29 -8.41 -22.99
C GLY A 77 4.86 -7.77 -21.67
N LEU A 78 4.16 -8.51 -20.80
CA LEU A 78 3.80 -8.00 -19.47
C LEU A 78 5.03 -7.88 -18.57
N ASN A 79 5.91 -8.86 -18.58
CA ASN A 79 7.15 -8.79 -17.79
C ASN A 79 8.04 -7.65 -18.25
N ASP A 80 8.20 -7.48 -19.57
CA ASP A 80 9.01 -6.42 -20.13
C ASP A 80 8.46 -5.04 -19.77
N PHE A 81 7.14 -4.87 -19.86
CA PHE A 81 6.49 -3.65 -19.40
C PHE A 81 6.74 -3.40 -17.91
N VAL A 82 6.53 -4.40 -17.05
CA VAL A 82 6.69 -4.25 -15.60
C VAL A 82 8.15 -3.91 -15.24
N ASN A 83 9.11 -4.64 -15.81
CA ASN A 83 10.52 -4.56 -15.44
C ASN A 83 11.24 -3.36 -16.08
N ASN A 84 10.94 -3.06 -17.34
CA ASN A 84 11.72 -2.11 -18.14
C ASN A 84 11.01 -0.76 -18.33
N ASP A 85 9.69 -0.68 -18.10
CA ASP A 85 8.92 0.55 -18.27
C ASP A 85 8.32 1.03 -16.94
N LEU A 86 7.38 0.25 -16.37
CA LEU A 86 6.62 0.62 -15.16
C LEU A 86 7.54 0.92 -13.97
N PHE A 87 8.35 -0.05 -13.51
CA PHE A 87 9.19 0.13 -12.32
C PHE A 87 10.20 1.28 -12.49
N PRO A 88 10.96 1.35 -13.61
CA PRO A 88 11.86 2.48 -13.86
C PRO A 88 11.14 3.84 -13.90
N ALA A 89 9.94 3.91 -14.47
CA ALA A 89 9.17 5.15 -14.52
C ALA A 89 8.72 5.60 -13.12
N LEU A 90 8.22 4.67 -12.29
CA LEU A 90 7.78 4.97 -10.92
C LEU A 90 8.94 5.44 -10.03
N ARG A 91 10.15 4.87 -10.21
CA ARG A 91 11.37 5.32 -9.51
C ARG A 91 11.84 6.72 -9.92
N LYS A 92 11.56 7.12 -11.16
CA LYS A 92 11.96 8.42 -11.72
C LYS A 92 10.92 9.52 -11.51
N LEU A 93 9.81 9.23 -10.84
CA LEU A 93 8.80 10.24 -10.52
C LEU A 93 9.47 11.40 -9.76
N SER A 94 9.27 12.61 -10.26
CA SER A 94 9.68 13.83 -9.56
C SER A 94 8.48 14.40 -8.83
N GLY A 95 8.72 15.10 -7.71
CA GLY A 95 7.67 15.62 -6.83
C GLY A 95 6.76 16.59 -7.59
N GLY A 96 5.65 16.07 -8.12
CA GLY A 96 4.59 16.84 -8.75
C GLY A 96 3.73 17.56 -7.72
N THR A 97 2.64 18.18 -8.17
CA THR A 97 1.64 18.83 -7.31
C THR A 97 0.96 17.85 -6.35
N ASN A 98 0.91 16.56 -6.68
CA ASN A 98 0.31 15.54 -5.84
C ASN A 98 1.34 14.98 -4.82
N PRO A 99 1.12 15.16 -3.50
CA PRO A 99 2.05 14.65 -2.49
C PRO A 99 2.19 13.12 -2.50
N ARG A 100 1.23 12.39 -3.07
CA ARG A 100 1.30 10.92 -3.21
C ARG A 100 2.38 10.48 -4.20
N THR A 101 2.77 11.32 -5.16
CA THR A 101 3.83 11.00 -6.12
C THR A 101 5.15 10.65 -5.44
N LEU A 102 5.48 11.34 -4.33
CA LEU A 102 6.67 11.02 -3.55
C LEU A 102 6.56 9.68 -2.82
N ILE A 103 5.37 9.33 -2.31
CA ILE A 103 5.12 8.05 -1.65
C ILE A 103 5.28 6.91 -2.64
N VAL A 104 4.75 7.05 -3.87
CA VAL A 104 4.91 6.05 -4.92
C VAL A 104 6.40 5.88 -5.26
N ARG A 105 7.14 6.98 -5.45
CA ARG A 105 8.57 6.90 -5.72
C ARG A 105 9.32 6.14 -4.63
N GLU A 106 9.11 6.50 -3.37
CA GLU A 106 9.76 5.84 -2.22
C GLU A 106 9.36 4.36 -2.13
N ALA A 107 8.10 4.01 -2.40
CA ALA A 107 7.65 2.63 -2.38
C ALA A 107 8.31 1.76 -3.46
N PHE A 108 8.73 2.35 -4.58
CA PHE A 108 9.32 1.65 -5.72
C PHE A 108 10.85 1.77 -5.83
N GLU A 109 11.49 2.56 -4.97
CA GLU A 109 12.95 2.78 -4.97
C GLU A 109 13.72 1.46 -4.87
N ASP A 110 13.35 0.61 -3.91
CA ASP A 110 13.94 -0.72 -3.67
C ASP A 110 12.98 -1.89 -3.93
N SER A 111 11.91 -1.65 -4.68
CA SER A 111 10.96 -2.71 -5.07
C SER A 111 11.40 -3.36 -6.38
N TYR A 112 11.32 -4.69 -6.46
CA TYR A 112 11.65 -5.46 -7.67
C TYR A 112 10.53 -6.45 -8.00
N ASN A 113 10.29 -6.67 -9.28
CA ASN A 113 9.45 -7.79 -9.71
C ASN A 113 10.30 -9.05 -9.79
N TYR A 114 9.88 -10.09 -9.05
CA TYR A 114 10.53 -11.39 -9.03
C TYR A 114 9.81 -12.43 -9.89
N MET A 115 8.55 -12.18 -10.28
CA MET A 115 7.82 -13.13 -11.13
C MET A 115 8.45 -13.20 -12.53
N LYS A 116 8.78 -14.42 -12.96
CA LYS A 116 9.37 -14.67 -14.29
C LYS A 116 8.32 -15.02 -15.33
N SER A 117 7.15 -15.52 -14.95
CA SER A 117 6.08 -15.85 -15.88
C SER A 117 5.05 -14.72 -15.94
N GLY A 118 5.05 -13.96 -17.03
CA GLY A 118 4.04 -12.92 -17.23
C GLY A 118 2.62 -13.48 -17.36
N THR A 119 2.46 -14.74 -17.76
CA THR A 119 1.16 -15.43 -17.76
C THR A 119 0.67 -15.68 -16.34
N LEU A 120 1.55 -16.11 -15.41
CA LEU A 120 1.19 -16.27 -14.00
C LEU A 120 0.96 -14.90 -13.34
N LEU A 121 1.77 -13.91 -13.67
CA LEU A 121 1.59 -12.53 -13.21
C LEU A 121 0.21 -11.99 -13.62
N ARG A 122 -0.22 -12.20 -14.88
CA ARG A 122 -1.56 -11.86 -15.36
C ARG A 122 -2.65 -12.58 -14.56
N GLN A 123 -2.49 -13.87 -14.25
CA GLN A 123 -3.46 -14.58 -13.40
C GLN A 123 -3.56 -13.98 -11.99
N VAL A 124 -2.44 -13.55 -11.40
CA VAL A 124 -2.44 -12.86 -10.11
C VAL A 124 -3.16 -11.51 -10.21
N ILE A 125 -2.86 -10.72 -11.24
CA ILE A 125 -3.50 -9.42 -11.51
C ILE A 125 -5.01 -9.57 -11.64
N ASN A 126 -5.48 -10.53 -12.44
CA ASN A 126 -6.93 -10.74 -12.64
C ASN A 126 -7.61 -11.15 -11.31
N LYS A 127 -6.93 -11.93 -10.46
CA LYS A 127 -7.44 -12.23 -9.10
C LYS A 127 -7.48 -10.99 -8.22
N ILE A 128 -6.49 -10.10 -8.29
CA ILE A 128 -6.49 -8.83 -7.56
C ILE A 128 -7.62 -7.91 -8.06
N ASN A 129 -7.92 -7.89 -9.36
CA ASN A 129 -9.02 -7.10 -9.93
C ASN A 129 -10.40 -7.50 -9.39
N SER A 130 -10.56 -8.77 -9.01
CA SER A 130 -11.81 -9.23 -8.38
C SER A 130 -12.05 -8.67 -6.98
N ILE A 131 -11.08 -7.95 -6.42
CA ILE A 131 -11.18 -7.29 -5.11
C ILE A 131 -11.64 -5.84 -5.31
N ASP A 132 -12.76 -5.51 -4.69
CA ASP A 132 -13.22 -4.13 -4.56
C ASP A 132 -12.73 -3.53 -3.23
N PHE A 133 -11.73 -2.65 -3.29
CA PHE A 133 -11.17 -1.98 -2.11
C PHE A 133 -11.99 -0.77 -1.63
N THR A 134 -13.02 -0.36 -2.37
CA THR A 134 -13.92 0.73 -1.97
C THR A 134 -14.92 0.27 -0.89
N VAL A 135 -15.25 -1.03 -0.87
CA VAL A 135 -16.18 -1.62 0.08
C VAL A 135 -15.48 -1.82 1.44
N ARG A 136 -15.98 -1.16 2.49
CA ARG A 136 -15.41 -1.23 3.86
C ARG A 136 -15.21 -2.66 4.37
N ALA A 137 -16.15 -3.56 4.11
CA ALA A 137 -16.08 -4.95 4.56
C ALA A 137 -14.90 -5.69 3.92
N ASP A 138 -14.70 -5.49 2.63
CA ASP A 138 -13.62 -6.11 1.85
C ASP A 138 -12.26 -5.51 2.23
N ARG A 139 -12.20 -4.21 2.54
CA ARG A 139 -11.00 -3.55 3.09
C ARG A 139 -10.58 -4.08 4.47
N HIS A 140 -11.52 -4.28 5.39
CA HIS A 140 -11.20 -4.85 6.72
C HIS A 140 -10.69 -6.29 6.59
N GLN A 141 -11.37 -7.12 5.81
CA GLN A 141 -10.95 -8.50 5.54
C GLN A 141 -9.57 -8.56 4.90
N PHE A 142 -9.29 -7.65 3.95
CA PHE A 142 -7.99 -7.54 3.33
C PHE A 142 -6.90 -7.13 4.34
N ASN A 143 -7.17 -6.15 5.21
CA ASN A 143 -6.22 -5.71 6.21
C ASN A 143 -5.89 -6.83 7.21
N ASP A 144 -6.90 -7.57 7.67
CA ASP A 144 -6.72 -8.73 8.55
C ASP A 144 -5.87 -9.83 7.89
N LEU A 145 -6.08 -10.06 6.59
CA LEU A 145 -5.29 -11.00 5.80
C LEU A 145 -3.86 -10.50 5.54
N TYR A 146 -3.68 -9.23 5.24
CA TYR A 146 -2.36 -8.60 5.11
C TYR A 146 -1.57 -8.71 6.41
N GLU A 147 -2.21 -8.43 7.55
CA GLU A 147 -1.62 -8.63 8.87
C GLU A 147 -1.28 -10.09 9.14
N LYS A 148 -2.13 -11.01 8.71
CA LYS A 148 -1.85 -12.44 8.82
C LYS A 148 -0.65 -12.86 7.96
N LEU A 149 -0.56 -12.38 6.72
CA LEU A 149 0.58 -12.63 5.85
C LEU A 149 1.88 -12.05 6.43
N LEU A 150 1.82 -10.85 7.01
CA LEU A 150 2.93 -10.26 7.75
C LEU A 150 3.34 -11.11 8.96
N LYS A 151 2.38 -11.67 9.70
CA LYS A 151 2.63 -12.59 10.82
C LYS A 151 3.22 -13.93 10.36
N ASP A 152 2.74 -14.48 9.26
CA ASP A 152 3.21 -15.76 8.72
C ASP A 152 4.67 -15.62 8.23
N LEU A 153 5.06 -14.46 7.68
CA LEU A 153 6.47 -14.15 7.40
C LEU A 153 7.35 -14.08 8.65
N GLN A 154 6.80 -13.66 9.79
CA GLN A 154 7.55 -13.62 11.06
C GLN A 154 7.92 -15.02 11.53
N GLY A 155 7.03 -16.00 11.29
CA GLY A 155 7.25 -17.39 11.68
C GLY A 155 8.26 -18.14 10.79
N ALA A 156 8.45 -17.70 9.54
CA ALA A 156 9.23 -18.41 8.54
C ALA A 156 10.72 -18.00 8.45
N GLY A 157 11.13 -16.88 9.05
CA GLY A 157 12.56 -16.52 9.11
C GLY A 157 12.86 -15.11 9.63
N ASN A 158 13.58 -15.03 10.76
CA ASN A 158 14.44 -13.95 11.28
C ASN A 158 14.11 -12.46 10.97
N SER A 159 12.84 -12.11 10.74
CA SER A 159 12.40 -10.75 10.39
C SER A 159 11.61 -10.07 11.50
N GLY A 160 11.64 -10.63 12.72
CA GLY A 160 10.96 -10.11 13.91
C GLY A 160 11.48 -8.76 14.41
N GLU A 161 12.54 -8.22 13.81
CA GLU A 161 13.23 -7.00 14.26
C GLU A 161 12.50 -5.69 13.89
N TYR A 162 11.51 -5.73 12.97
CA TYR A 162 10.87 -4.52 12.41
C TYR A 162 9.37 -4.41 12.67
N TYR A 163 8.79 -5.28 13.52
CA TYR A 163 7.35 -5.35 13.69
C TYR A 163 6.91 -5.36 15.16
N THR A 164 6.02 -4.43 15.50
CA THR A 164 5.28 -4.43 16.77
C THR A 164 3.85 -4.92 16.51
N PRO A 165 3.33 -5.90 17.26
CA PRO A 165 1.95 -6.39 17.10
C PRO A 165 0.90 -5.28 17.16
N ARG A 166 -0.10 -5.32 16.26
CA ARG A 166 -1.10 -4.25 16.11
C ARG A 166 -1.96 -4.01 17.34
N ALA A 167 -2.30 -5.07 18.08
CA ALA A 167 -2.99 -4.96 19.37
C ALA A 167 -2.14 -4.20 20.41
N LEU A 168 -0.81 -4.37 20.38
CA LEU A 168 0.10 -3.67 21.28
C LEU A 168 0.29 -2.21 20.86
N THR A 169 0.48 -1.92 19.57
CA THR A 169 0.56 -0.54 19.08
C THR A 169 -0.75 0.21 19.30
N GLN A 170 -1.89 -0.47 19.18
CA GLN A 170 -3.20 0.12 19.44
C GLN A 170 -3.36 0.45 20.92
N PHE A 171 -3.07 -0.52 21.80
CA PHE A 171 -3.12 -0.33 23.25
C PHE A 171 -2.23 0.84 23.70
N ILE A 172 -0.99 0.91 23.19
CA ILE A 172 -0.08 2.00 23.55
C ILE A 172 -0.60 3.35 23.04
N VAL A 173 -1.14 3.42 21.82
CA VAL A 173 -1.74 4.65 21.29
C VAL A 173 -2.97 5.07 22.11
N GLU A 174 -3.82 4.12 22.51
CA GLU A 174 -4.99 4.39 23.37
C GLU A 174 -4.56 4.95 24.74
N MET A 175 -3.48 4.40 25.32
CA MET A 175 -2.92 4.86 26.60
C MET A 175 -2.22 6.22 26.50
N VAL A 176 -1.47 6.47 25.42
CA VAL A 176 -0.83 7.77 25.14
C VAL A 176 -1.88 8.83 24.82
N ASN A 177 -3.00 8.41 24.22
CA ASN A 177 -4.14 9.25 23.85
C ASN A 177 -3.73 10.55 23.11
N PRO A 178 -3.04 10.44 21.96
CA PRO A 178 -2.62 11.61 21.20
C PRO A 178 -3.85 12.45 20.78
N GLN A 179 -3.73 13.77 20.83
CA GLN A 179 -4.80 14.72 20.54
C GLN A 179 -4.63 15.38 19.16
N LEU A 180 -5.76 15.79 18.57
CA LEU A 180 -5.74 16.61 17.36
C LEU A 180 -4.96 17.91 17.60
N GLY A 181 -3.98 18.20 16.76
CA GLY A 181 -3.07 19.34 16.94
C GLY A 181 -1.64 18.93 17.32
N GLU A 182 -1.45 17.71 17.81
CA GLU A 182 -0.15 17.23 18.25
C GLU A 182 0.69 16.64 17.11
N THR A 183 2.00 16.65 17.29
CA THR A 183 2.96 16.03 16.37
C THR A 183 3.45 14.73 16.96
N VAL A 184 3.31 13.64 16.20
CA VAL A 184 3.74 12.30 16.63
C VAL A 184 4.93 11.87 15.77
N LEU A 185 5.98 11.39 16.44
CA LEU A 185 7.21 10.89 15.85
C LEU A 185 7.45 9.46 16.34
N ASP A 186 7.72 8.57 15.38
CA ASP A 186 8.24 7.23 15.66
C ASP A 186 9.62 7.10 14.99
N PRO A 187 10.73 7.14 15.76
CA PRO A 187 12.09 7.11 15.20
C PRO A 187 12.54 5.71 14.73
N ALA A 188 11.75 4.67 15.02
CA ALA A 188 12.01 3.29 14.64
C ALA A 188 10.73 2.62 14.11
N CYS A 189 10.05 3.30 13.18
CA CYS A 189 8.64 3.00 12.89
C CYS A 189 8.36 1.63 12.28
N GLY A 190 9.38 0.91 11.80
CA GLY A 190 9.22 -0.40 11.16
C GLY A 190 8.11 -0.37 10.10
N THR A 191 7.13 -1.27 10.21
CA THR A 191 5.93 -1.30 9.34
C THR A 191 4.92 -0.16 9.57
N GLY A 192 5.27 0.89 10.32
CA GLY A 192 4.41 2.04 10.62
C GLY A 192 3.29 1.74 11.62
N GLY A 193 3.50 0.74 12.49
CA GLY A 193 2.58 0.28 13.54
C GLY A 193 1.86 1.40 14.30
N PHE A 194 2.67 2.20 14.99
CA PHE A 194 2.22 3.28 15.86
C PHE A 194 1.60 4.44 15.09
N LEU A 195 2.18 4.84 13.96
CA LEU A 195 1.70 5.96 13.17
C LEU A 195 0.32 5.67 12.54
N ALA A 196 0.11 4.45 12.05
CA ALA A 196 -1.20 4.04 11.52
C ALA A 196 -2.28 4.06 12.60
N ASN A 197 -2.01 3.45 13.76
CA ASN A 197 -2.98 3.40 14.86
C ASN A 197 -3.23 4.78 15.46
N THR A 198 -2.21 5.65 15.51
CA THR A 198 -2.36 7.06 15.92
C THR A 198 -3.33 7.81 15.01
N ILE A 199 -3.22 7.63 13.69
CA ILE A 199 -4.13 8.26 12.73
C ILE A 199 -5.56 7.77 12.95
N ASP A 200 -5.75 6.48 13.16
CA ASP A 200 -7.08 5.92 13.42
C ASP A 200 -7.68 6.39 14.75
N HIS A 201 -6.86 6.49 15.80
CA HIS A 201 -7.24 7.08 17.09
C HIS A 201 -7.70 8.54 16.94
N LEU A 202 -6.90 9.35 16.23
CA LEU A 202 -7.22 10.77 15.97
C LEU A 202 -8.48 10.93 15.12
N ARG A 203 -8.73 10.05 14.15
CA ARG A 203 -9.98 10.03 13.36
C ARG A 203 -11.21 9.83 14.25
N GLY A 204 -11.10 9.02 15.30
CA GLY A 204 -12.16 8.83 16.30
C GLY A 204 -12.53 10.09 17.10
N GLN A 205 -11.63 11.07 17.17
CA GLN A 205 -11.83 12.34 17.89
C GLN A 205 -12.50 13.42 17.04
N VAL A 206 -12.61 13.23 15.72
CA VAL A 206 -13.19 14.20 14.78
C VAL A 206 -14.73 14.22 14.90
N LYS A 207 -15.28 15.22 15.59
CA LYS A 207 -16.74 15.34 15.84
C LYS A 207 -17.50 16.21 14.81
N THR A 208 -16.83 17.08 14.04
CA THR A 208 -17.49 17.99 13.08
C THR A 208 -16.76 18.11 11.72
N PRO A 209 -17.44 18.53 10.63
CA PRO A 209 -16.84 18.64 9.29
C PRO A 209 -15.69 19.65 9.20
N MET A 210 -15.69 20.69 10.04
CA MET A 210 -14.59 21.68 10.13
C MET A 210 -13.28 21.02 10.60
N THR A 211 -13.36 20.06 11.52
CA THR A 211 -12.22 19.32 12.07
C THR A 211 -11.64 18.30 11.07
N LYS A 212 -12.36 17.90 10.02
CA LYS A 212 -11.82 17.05 8.94
C LYS A 212 -10.70 17.73 8.14
N ARG A 213 -10.69 19.07 8.04
CA ARG A 213 -9.65 19.80 7.28
C ARG A 213 -8.33 19.90 8.06
N SER A 214 -8.36 19.96 9.39
CA SER A 214 -7.16 19.97 10.25
C SER A 214 -6.53 18.58 10.40
N CYS A 215 -7.33 17.52 10.30
CA CYS A 215 -6.89 16.12 10.35
C CYS A 215 -6.37 15.62 8.98
N ARG A 216 -5.50 16.40 8.30
CA ARG A 216 -4.72 15.89 7.16
C ARG A 216 -3.31 15.55 7.65
N PRO A 217 -2.91 14.27 7.68
CA PRO A 217 -1.55 13.90 8.07
C PRO A 217 -0.57 14.50 7.07
N ARG A 218 0.33 15.38 7.54
CA ARG A 218 1.52 15.77 6.78
C ARG A 218 2.67 14.88 7.20
N CYS A 219 3.14 14.03 6.28
CA CYS A 219 4.42 13.36 6.42
C CYS A 219 5.52 14.34 6.02
N ALA A 220 6.28 14.87 6.98
CA ALA A 220 7.50 15.60 6.67
C ALA A 220 8.63 14.58 6.44
N ALA A 221 9.13 14.49 5.21
CA ALA A 221 10.32 13.72 4.89
C ALA A 221 11.55 14.48 5.41
N SER A 222 12.04 14.13 6.61
CA SER A 222 13.36 14.61 7.05
C SER A 222 14.43 13.87 6.23
N ARG A 223 15.49 14.57 5.80
CA ARG A 223 16.58 14.07 4.91
C ARG A 223 17.48 12.97 5.53
N ARG A 224 16.97 12.19 6.49
CA ARG A 224 17.63 11.00 7.04
C ARG A 224 16.62 9.85 6.95
N SER A 225 17.05 8.77 6.33
CA SER A 225 16.30 7.63 5.79
C SER A 225 15.44 6.80 6.76
N SER A 226 15.05 7.33 7.93
CA SER A 226 14.26 6.58 8.93
C SER A 226 13.24 7.40 9.75
N CYS A 227 13.08 8.70 9.50
CA CYS A 227 12.24 9.56 10.37
C CYS A 227 10.99 10.06 9.62
N ARG A 228 9.81 9.52 9.96
CA ARG A 228 8.50 9.99 9.46
C ARG A 228 7.71 10.62 10.62
N THR A 229 7.51 11.94 10.58
CA THR A 229 6.65 12.67 11.51
C THR A 229 5.25 12.84 10.93
N CYS A 230 4.22 12.76 11.77
CA CYS A 230 2.84 13.06 11.39
C CYS A 230 2.33 14.25 12.21
N SER A 231 2.01 15.38 11.56
CA SER A 231 1.44 16.56 12.24
C SER A 231 -0.02 16.77 11.83
N ALA A 232 -0.93 16.85 12.80
CA ALA A 232 -2.23 17.50 12.61
C ALA A 232 -2.07 18.95 13.08
N LEU A 233 -2.19 19.94 12.18
CA LEU A 233 -2.05 21.35 12.56
C LEU A 233 -3.40 21.87 13.07
N PRO A 234 -3.45 22.61 14.20
CA PRO A 234 -4.48 23.61 14.40
C PRO A 234 -4.21 24.77 13.42
N THR A 235 -5.28 25.41 12.97
CA THR A 235 -5.31 26.53 12.00
C THR A 235 -4.15 27.51 12.13
#